data_AF-A0A9E4HSZ2-F1
#
_entry.id   AF-A0A9E4HSZ2-F1
#
_cell.length_a   1.000
_cell.length_b   1.000
_cell.length_c   1.000
_cell.angle_alpha   90.00
_cell.angle_beta   90.00
_cell.angle_gamma   90.00
#
_symmetry.space_group_name_H-M   'P 1'
#
loop_
_entity.id
_entity.type
_entity.pdbx_description
1 polymer ?
#
loop_
_entity_poly.entity_id
_entity_poly.type
_entity_poly.pdbx_seq_one_letter_code
_entity_poly.pdbx_strand_id
1 'polypeptide(L)' 'MPDRLPQEVKNLLERKRAWHRAQAAAPLQEKVRVLLELQRQDLPLIAQQRPLRPWERPWDVTP' A
#
# COMPACT_ATOMS: atom_id res chain seq x y z
N MET A 1 -4.79 -32.04 13.05
CA MET A 1 -5.26 -31.94 11.65
C MET A 1 -4.67 -30.67 11.08
N PRO A 2 -3.92 -30.66 9.97
CA PRO A 2 -3.45 -29.40 9.42
C PRO A 2 -4.68 -28.65 8.86
N ASP A 3 -4.92 -27.45 9.36
CA ASP A 3 -6.02 -26.57 8.93
C ASP A 3 -5.88 -26.28 7.43
N ARG A 4 -6.64 -27.02 6.63
CA ARG A 4 -6.66 -26.84 5.18
C ARG A 4 -7.43 -25.56 4.89
N LEU A 5 -6.71 -24.48 4.60
CA LEU A 5 -7.33 -23.22 4.21
C LEU A 5 -8.35 -23.44 3.08
N PRO A 6 -9.52 -22.75 3.12
CA PRO A 6 -10.48 -22.77 2.04
C PRO A 6 -9.82 -22.39 0.70
N GLN A 7 -10.28 -22.97 -0.40
CA GLN A 7 -9.65 -22.76 -1.71
C GLN A 7 -9.64 -21.28 -2.12
N GLU A 8 -10.68 -20.53 -1.77
CA GLU A 8 -10.77 -19.09 -2.02
C GLU A 8 -9.66 -18.30 -1.31
N VAL A 9 -9.37 -18.66 -0.06
CA VAL A 9 -8.30 -18.03 0.72
C VAL A 9 -6.94 -18.31 0.08
N LYS A 10 -6.71 -19.54 -0.40
CA LYS A 10 -5.47 -19.86 -1.13
C LYS A 10 -5.33 -19.02 -2.39
N ASN A 11 -6.39 -18.93 -3.19
CA ASN A 11 -6.40 -18.12 -4.41
C ASN A 11 -6.13 -16.64 -4.11
N LEU A 12 -6.72 -16.10 -3.04
CA LEU A 12 -6.48 -14.73 -2.60
C LEU A 12 -5.02 -14.51 -2.21
N LEU A 13 -4.42 -15.42 -1.44
CA LEU A 13 -3.02 -15.34 -1.02
C LEU A 13 -2.07 -15.44 -2.22
N GLU A 14 -2.37 -16.28 -3.21
CA GLU A 14 -1.60 -16.37 -4.45
C GLU A 14 -1.65 -15.09 -5.26
N ARG A 15 -2.86 -14.50 -5.42
CA ARG A 15 -3.02 -13.19 -6.08
C ARG A 15 -2.26 -12.10 -5.35
N LYS A 16 -2.32 -12.08 -4.02
CA LYS A 16 -1.53 -11.16 -3.19
C LYS A 16 -0.04 -11.33 -3.45
N ARG A 17 0.49 -12.57 -3.45
CA ARG A 17 1.90 -12.83 -3.76
C ARG A 17 2.28 -12.39 -5.17
N ALA A 18 1.40 -12.58 -6.16
CA ALA A 18 1.63 -12.12 -7.53
C ALA A 18 1.71 -10.58 -7.59
N TRP A 19 0.79 -9.89 -6.93
CA TRP A 19 0.79 -8.43 -6.83
C TRP A 19 2.07 -7.90 -6.15
N HIS A 20 2.49 -8.51 -5.03
CA HIS A 20 3.74 -8.13 -4.35
C HIS A 20 4.96 -8.26 -5.28
N ARG A 21 5.03 -9.32 -6.10
CA ARG A 21 6.12 -9.51 -7.08
C ARG A 21 6.10 -8.42 -8.16
N ALA A 22 4.92 -8.10 -8.70
CA ALA A 22 4.78 -7.06 -9.70
C ALA A 22 5.17 -5.67 -9.13
N GLN A 23 4.71 -5.35 -7.91
CA GLN A 23 5.06 -4.10 -7.24
C GLN A 23 6.57 -4.00 -6.96
N ALA A 24 7.21 -5.10 -6.53
CA ALA A 24 8.65 -5.12 -6.29
C ALA A 24 9.45 -4.85 -7.57
N ALA A 25 8.99 -5.37 -8.70
CA ALA A 25 9.59 -5.15 -10.03
C ALA A 25 9.26 -3.79 -10.66
N ALA A 26 8.31 -3.03 -10.10
CA ALA A 26 7.89 -1.76 -10.68
C ALA A 26 9.03 -0.72 -10.69
N PRO A 27 9.09 0.16 -11.71
CA PRO A 27 10.01 1.29 -11.73
C PRO A 27 9.86 2.18 -10.49
N LEU A 28 10.94 2.87 -10.10
CA LEU A 28 10.93 3.74 -8.93
C LEU A 28 9.86 4.84 -9.04
N GLN A 29 9.74 5.48 -10.21
CA GLN A 29 8.73 6.51 -10.47
C GLN A 29 7.30 6.03 -10.17
N GLU A 30 6.98 4.81 -10.62
CA GLU A 30 5.66 4.22 -10.40
C GLU A 30 5.41 3.93 -8.90
N LYS A 31 6.44 3.48 -8.19
CA LYS A 31 6.36 3.30 -6.73
C LYS A 31 6.12 4.62 -6.00
N VAL A 32 6.80 5.70 -6.40
CA VAL A 32 6.59 7.03 -5.83
C VAL A 32 5.18 7.54 -6.15
N ARG A 33 4.70 7.36 -7.39
CA ARG A 33 3.33 7.71 -7.79
C ARG A 33 2.29 7.05 -6.89
N VAL A 34 2.42 5.74 -6.66
CA VAL A 34 1.53 4.97 -5.77
C VAL A 34 1.62 5.45 -4.33
N LEU A 35 2.83 5.72 -3.82
CA LEU A 35 3.02 6.24 -2.46
C LEU A 35 2.31 7.59 -2.25
N LEU A 36 2.46 8.52 -3.19
CA LEU A 36 1.81 9.84 -3.12
C LEU A 36 0.29 9.72 -3.21
N GLU A 37 -0.22 8.77 -4.01
CA GLU A 37 -1.64 8.48 -4.10
C GLU A 37 -2.21 7.96 -2.77
N LEU A 38 -1.54 7.01 -2.13
CA LEU A 38 -1.90 6.52 -0.80
C LEU A 38 -1.84 7.63 0.25
N GLN A 39 -0.79 8.46 0.21
CA GLN A 39 -0.65 9.59 1.12
C GLN A 39 -1.84 10.57 1.01
N ARG A 40 -2.32 10.87 -0.19
CA ARG A 40 -3.50 11.72 -0.41
C ARG A 40 -4.79 11.14 0.18
N GLN A 41 -4.92 9.82 0.24
CA GLN A 41 -6.08 9.13 0.78
C GLN A 41 -6.01 9.01 2.31
N ASP A 42 -4.84 8.65 2.85
CA ASP A 42 -4.67 8.29 4.26
C ASP A 42 -4.47 9.50 5.18
N LEU A 43 -3.72 10.51 4.74
CA LEU A 43 -3.39 11.66 5.62
C LEU A 43 -4.63 12.41 6.14
N PRO A 44 -5.69 12.66 5.35
CA PRO A 44 -6.91 13.26 5.88
C PRO A 44 -7.54 12.43 7.00
N LEU A 45 -7.50 11.09 6.88
CA LEU A 45 -8.06 10.18 7.89
C LEU A 45 -7.24 10.20 9.18
N ILE A 46 -5.91 10.24 9.06
CA ILE A 46 -5.01 10.35 10.22
C ILE A 46 -5.20 11.71 10.90
N ALA A 47 -5.28 12.80 10.11
CA ALA A 47 -5.45 14.16 10.61
C ALA A 47 -6.74 14.36 11.43
N GLN A 48 -7.80 13.60 11.11
CA GLN A 48 -9.04 13.59 11.88
C GLN A 48 -8.87 12.97 13.27
N GLN A 49 -7.93 12.03 13.44
CA GLN A 49 -7.70 11.33 14.70
C GLN A 49 -6.60 12.01 15.55
N ARG A 50 -5.59 12.59 14.90
CA ARG A 50 -4.46 13.26 15.55
C ARG A 50 -3.73 14.23 14.61
N PRO A 51 -2.98 15.21 15.14
CA PRO A 51 -2.06 15.98 14.32
C PRO A 51 -1.05 15.10 13.58
N LEU A 52 -0.76 15.46 12.33
CA LEU A 52 0.29 14.82 11.54
C LEU A 52 1.67 15.17 12.12
N ARG A 53 2.52 14.15 12.26
CA ARG A 53 3.92 14.33 12.62
C ARG A 53 4.66 15.00 11.47
N PRO A 54 5.80 15.69 11.72
CA PRO A 54 6.52 16.42 10.67
C PRO A 54 6.85 15.58 9.43
N TRP A 55 7.21 14.31 9.61
CA TRP A 55 7.54 13.38 8.52
C TRP A 55 6.33 12.76 7.82
N GLU A 56 5.12 12.93 8.37
CA GLU A 56 3.88 12.44 7.75
C GLU A 56 3.28 13.50 6.82
N ARG A 57 3.74 14.75 6.89
CA ARG A 57 3.21 15.82 6.06
C ARG A 57 3.39 15.49 4.57
N PRO A 58 2.45 15.93 3.71
CA PRO A 58 2.54 15.71 2.27
C PRO A 58 3.89 16.18 1.75
N TRP A 59 4.52 15.36 0.91
CA TRP A 59 5.72 15.78 0.20
C TRP A 59 5.32 16.60 -1.02
N ASP A 60 5.94 17.77 -1.19
CA ASP A 60 5.72 18.63 -2.35
C ASP A 60 6.58 18.14 -3.54
N VAL A 61 6.24 16.96 -4.06
CA VAL A 61 6.92 16.34 -5.21
C VAL A 61 5.90 15.88 -6.23
N THR A 62 6.19 16.13 -7.51
CA THR A 62 5.42 15.59 -8.63
C THR A 62 6.16 14.38 -9.19
N PRO A 63 5.52 13.20 -9.32
CA PRO A 63 6.17 11.97 -9.79
C PRO A 63 6.57 12.01 -11.27
#